data_AF-A0A385TJ29-F1
#
_entry.id   AF-A0A385TJ29-F1
#
_cell.length_a   1.000
_cell.length_b   1.000
_cell.length_c   1.000
_cell.angle_alpha   90.00
_cell.angle_beta   90.00
_cell.angle_gamma   90.00
#
_symmetry.space_group_name_H-M   'P 1'
#
loop_
_entity.id
_entity.type
_entity.pdbx_description
1 polymer ?
#
loop_
_entity_poly.entity_id
_entity_poly.type
_entity_poly.pdbx_seq_one_letter_code
_entity_poly.pdbx_strand_id
1 'polypeptide(L)'
;MLGSLILTGILSLGITPAIDQGTMESSEFPFQQAVFESGAQLAEEAIRACEMRFGREIQLPPQQPAVAFTHRYGRCHDTHGGLDEHLEIQYRNEFKPENDYRIEVYPLENRQKLEHLSFQAFELTEQTTAKFYKGPLNTLQLLVFEKADWQYLLTTANRASTEIGRRELSEIAQSLIHAVNRKEPAYAKWGTLAVTETKRKYNMDVVDYLYMGRTKISSVLAEEKFKLWLKKEDLEFGVYVTVAYHPVTNQILSMRYEEM
;
A
#
# COMPACT_ATOMS: atom_id res chain seq x y z
N MET A 1 -55.04 -87.60 -18.66
CA MET A 1 -53.92 -87.98 -19.56
C MET A 1 -53.42 -86.68 -20.18
N LEU A 2 -52.29 -86.17 -19.66
CA LEU A 2 -51.01 -86.01 -20.39
C LEU A 2 -51.16 -85.20 -21.71
N GLY A 3 -50.43 -84.12 -21.96
CA GLY A 3 -49.08 -83.82 -21.49
C GLY A 3 -48.72 -82.34 -21.47
N SER A 4 -47.75 -82.07 -20.62
CA SER A 4 -46.98 -80.83 -20.46
C SER A 4 -46.05 -80.63 -21.66
N LEU A 5 -45.93 -79.38 -22.13
CA LEU A 5 -44.88 -78.93 -23.04
C LEU A 5 -44.23 -77.69 -22.44
N ILE A 6 -42.99 -77.88 -22.01
CA ILE A 6 -42.09 -76.87 -21.43
C ILE A 6 -41.54 -76.04 -22.58
N LEU A 7 -41.72 -74.71 -22.54
CA LEU A 7 -40.99 -73.77 -23.39
C LEU A 7 -39.98 -73.02 -22.52
N THR A 8 -38.72 -73.39 -22.70
CA THR A 8 -37.54 -72.79 -22.07
C THR A 8 -37.32 -71.35 -22.53
N GLY A 9 -37.01 -70.47 -21.57
CA GLY A 9 -36.79 -69.04 -21.80
C GLY A 9 -35.43 -68.68 -22.41
N ILE A 10 -35.35 -67.43 -22.85
CA ILE A 10 -34.11 -66.66 -22.95
C ILE A 10 -34.42 -65.28 -22.38
N LEU A 11 -33.91 -64.99 -21.18
CA LEU A 11 -33.87 -63.64 -20.62
C LEU A 11 -32.62 -62.95 -21.21
N SER A 12 -32.81 -62.06 -22.17
CA SER A 12 -31.73 -61.19 -22.65
C SER A 12 -31.55 -60.03 -21.67
N LEU A 13 -30.55 -60.13 -20.79
CA LEU A 13 -30.02 -59.00 -20.03
C LEU A 13 -29.33 -58.04 -20.99
N GLY A 14 -30.01 -56.94 -21.34
CA GLY A 14 -29.37 -55.80 -21.98
C GLY A 14 -28.52 -55.07 -20.96
N ILE A 15 -27.20 -55.08 -21.12
CA ILE A 15 -26.29 -54.21 -20.38
C ILE A 15 -26.36 -52.84 -21.08
N THR A 16 -27.10 -51.90 -20.53
CA THR A 16 -26.92 -50.48 -20.86
C THR A 16 -25.59 -50.03 -20.26
N PRO A 17 -24.70 -49.37 -21.01
CA PRO A 17 -23.52 -48.79 -20.41
C PRO A 17 -23.98 -47.78 -19.37
N ALA A 18 -23.46 -47.94 -18.15
CA ALA A 18 -23.61 -46.96 -17.08
C ALA A 18 -23.14 -45.61 -17.64
N ILE A 19 -24.07 -44.66 -17.73
CA ILE A 19 -23.74 -43.26 -17.87
C ILE A 19 -23.05 -42.92 -16.56
N ASP A 20 -21.72 -42.89 -16.61
CA ASP A 20 -20.87 -42.30 -15.60
C ASP A 20 -21.30 -40.85 -15.49
N GLN A 21 -22.20 -40.58 -14.54
CA GLN A 21 -22.41 -39.22 -14.06
C GLN A 21 -21.09 -38.86 -13.40
N GLY A 22 -20.21 -38.23 -14.18
CA GLY A 22 -18.99 -37.64 -13.68
C GLY A 22 -19.35 -36.80 -12.47
N THR A 23 -19.05 -37.34 -11.30
CA THR A 23 -19.05 -36.61 -10.04
C THR A 23 -18.19 -35.39 -10.33
N MET A 24 -18.78 -34.19 -10.38
CA MET A 24 -18.00 -32.97 -10.28
C MET A 24 -17.22 -33.12 -8.97
N GLU A 25 -15.93 -33.43 -9.07
CA GLU A 25 -15.02 -33.37 -7.94
C GLU A 25 -15.11 -31.94 -7.40
N SER A 26 -15.86 -31.79 -6.31
CA SER A 26 -15.83 -30.56 -5.54
C SER A 26 -14.39 -30.37 -5.09
N SER A 27 -13.75 -29.31 -5.57
CA SER A 27 -12.40 -28.96 -5.16
C SER A 27 -12.30 -28.99 -3.64
N GLU A 28 -11.20 -29.56 -3.14
CA GLU A 28 -10.93 -29.68 -1.71
C GLU A 28 -10.84 -28.29 -1.03
N PHE A 29 -10.70 -27.21 -1.82
CA PHE A 29 -10.50 -25.84 -1.39
C PHE A 29 -11.27 -24.83 -2.28
N PRO A 30 -12.62 -24.84 -2.24
CA PRO A 30 -13.42 -24.06 -3.19
C PRO A 30 -13.25 -22.54 -3.02
N PHE A 31 -12.97 -22.08 -1.80
CA PHE A 31 -12.70 -20.67 -1.53
C PHE A 31 -11.39 -20.20 -2.18
N GLN A 32 -10.30 -20.94 -1.97
CA GLN A 32 -8.98 -20.64 -2.52
C GLN A 32 -9.00 -20.68 -4.05
N GLN A 33 -9.69 -21.68 -4.61
CA GLN A 33 -9.86 -21.77 -6.05
C GLN A 33 -10.59 -20.54 -6.62
N ALA A 34 -11.72 -20.15 -6.02
CA ALA A 34 -12.43 -18.94 -6.46
C ALA A 34 -11.57 -17.67 -6.35
N VAL A 35 -10.74 -17.56 -5.30
CA VAL A 35 -9.79 -16.46 -5.13
C VAL A 35 -8.79 -16.44 -6.29
N PHE A 36 -8.13 -17.55 -6.61
CA PHE A 36 -7.14 -17.60 -7.68
C PHE A 36 -7.74 -17.47 -9.08
N GLU A 37 -8.92 -18.05 -9.33
CA GLU A 37 -9.66 -17.91 -10.60
C GLU A 37 -10.06 -16.45 -10.88
N SER A 38 -10.28 -15.66 -9.83
CA SER A 38 -10.57 -14.23 -9.97
C SER A 38 -9.33 -13.36 -10.26
N GLY A 39 -8.15 -13.97 -10.45
CA GLY A 39 -6.90 -13.28 -10.76
C GLY A 39 -6.07 -12.88 -9.54
N ALA A 40 -6.50 -13.24 -8.33
CA ALA A 40 -5.66 -13.10 -7.15
C ALA A 40 -4.54 -14.14 -7.16
N GLN A 41 -3.48 -13.85 -6.40
CA GLN A 41 -2.30 -14.68 -6.22
C GLN A 41 -1.89 -14.66 -4.75
N LEU A 42 -0.82 -15.39 -4.41
CA LEU A 42 -0.20 -15.22 -3.09
C LEU A 42 0.24 -13.76 -2.92
N ALA A 43 0.08 -13.24 -1.71
CA ALA A 43 0.38 -11.82 -1.43
C ALA A 43 1.82 -11.45 -1.83
N GLU A 44 2.77 -12.32 -1.53
CA GLU A 44 4.19 -12.16 -1.86
C GLU A 44 4.45 -12.19 -3.38
N GLU A 45 3.67 -12.95 -4.14
CA GLU A 45 3.77 -13.00 -5.60
C GLU A 45 3.21 -11.71 -6.23
N ALA A 46 2.06 -11.25 -5.75
CA ALA A 46 1.47 -9.99 -6.17
C ALA A 46 2.38 -8.78 -5.87
N ILE A 47 3.00 -8.75 -4.69
CA ILE A 47 3.98 -7.71 -4.32
C ILE A 47 5.14 -7.72 -5.31
N ARG A 48 5.79 -8.87 -5.53
CA ARG A 48 6.92 -8.98 -6.47
C ARG A 48 6.52 -8.59 -7.90
N ALA A 49 5.35 -9.02 -8.35
CA ALA A 49 4.84 -8.67 -9.67
C ALA A 49 4.66 -7.15 -9.83
N CYS A 50 4.12 -6.48 -8.81
CA CYS A 50 3.96 -5.03 -8.80
C CYS A 50 5.29 -4.29 -8.68
N GLU A 51 6.22 -4.74 -7.84
CA GLU A 51 7.55 -4.13 -7.73
C GLU A 51 8.32 -4.19 -9.07
N MET A 52 8.27 -5.34 -9.75
CA MET A 52 8.86 -5.48 -11.09
C MET A 52 8.19 -4.56 -12.11
N ARG A 53 6.87 -4.40 -12.04
CA ARG A 53 6.10 -3.55 -12.97
C ARG A 53 6.36 -2.06 -12.74
N PHE A 54 6.33 -1.63 -11.48
CA PHE A 54 6.55 -0.22 -11.11
C PHE A 54 8.02 0.18 -11.13
N GLY A 55 8.94 -0.79 -11.18
CA GLY A 55 10.38 -0.57 -11.18
C GLY A 55 10.92 -0.06 -9.84
N ARG A 56 10.22 -0.30 -8.73
CA ARG A 56 10.55 0.22 -7.39
C ARG A 56 9.97 -0.66 -6.28
N GLU A 57 10.63 -0.71 -5.13
CA GLU A 57 10.22 -1.49 -3.94
C GLU A 57 8.95 -0.91 -3.30
N ILE A 58 8.02 -1.80 -2.90
CA ILE A 58 6.80 -1.43 -2.20
C ILE A 58 6.97 -1.71 -0.72
N GLN A 59 6.87 -0.66 0.09
CA GLN A 59 6.90 -0.80 1.54
C GLN A 59 5.47 -0.89 2.08
N LEU A 60 5.13 -2.02 2.69
CA LEU A 60 3.85 -2.25 3.36
C LEU A 60 3.94 -1.94 4.87
N PRO A 61 2.83 -1.53 5.51
CA PRO A 61 2.79 -1.37 6.96
C PRO A 61 3.22 -2.65 7.69
N PRO A 62 4.23 -2.57 8.60
CA PRO A 62 4.67 -3.74 9.36
C PRO A 62 3.68 -4.15 10.45
N GLN A 63 2.88 -3.21 10.98
CA GLN A 63 1.81 -3.52 11.92
C GLN A 63 0.59 -4.03 11.16
N GLN A 64 -0.01 -5.12 11.65
CA GLN A 64 -1.29 -5.63 11.20
C GLN A 64 -2.39 -5.28 12.21
N PRO A 65 -3.66 -5.25 11.78
CA PRO A 65 -4.77 -5.10 12.72
C PRO A 65 -4.72 -6.16 13.83
N ALA A 66 -5.03 -5.78 15.06
CA ALA A 66 -5.09 -6.68 16.21
C ALA A 66 -6.29 -7.66 16.20
N VAL A 67 -6.65 -8.21 15.03
CA VAL A 67 -7.72 -9.21 14.84
C VAL A 67 -7.21 -10.39 14.01
N ALA A 68 -7.86 -11.55 14.14
CA ALA A 68 -7.48 -12.74 13.40
C ALA A 68 -7.98 -12.71 11.95
N PHE A 69 -7.13 -13.17 11.03
CA PHE A 69 -7.45 -13.43 9.62
C PHE A 69 -7.18 -14.91 9.30
N THR A 70 -7.97 -15.50 8.40
CA THR A 70 -7.74 -16.87 7.92
C THR A 70 -7.06 -16.91 6.56
N HIS A 71 -7.23 -15.86 5.75
CA HIS A 71 -6.70 -15.78 4.41
C HIS A 71 -6.00 -14.44 4.16
N ARG A 72 -4.96 -14.49 3.34
CA ARG A 72 -4.24 -13.34 2.80
C ARG A 72 -3.85 -13.63 1.36
N TYR A 73 -4.24 -12.74 0.45
CA TYR A 73 -3.94 -12.83 -0.97
C TYR A 73 -3.67 -11.44 -1.53
N GLY A 74 -3.14 -11.38 -2.74
CA GLY A 74 -2.86 -10.11 -3.40
C GLY A 74 -3.19 -10.13 -4.88
N ARG A 75 -3.29 -8.93 -5.45
CA ARG A 75 -3.42 -8.69 -6.89
C ARG A 75 -2.50 -7.55 -7.26
N CYS A 76 -1.88 -7.69 -8.42
CA CYS A 76 -1.24 -6.56 -9.07
C CYS A 76 -2.09 -6.16 -10.26
N HIS A 77 -2.80 -5.04 -10.14
CA HIS A 77 -3.64 -4.51 -11.21
C HIS A 77 -2.76 -3.82 -12.24
N ASP A 78 -3.04 -4.09 -13.52
CA ASP A 78 -2.47 -3.38 -14.65
C ASP A 78 -3.53 -2.45 -15.27
N THR A 79 -3.14 -1.73 -16.32
CA THR A 79 -4.06 -0.85 -17.06
C THR A 79 -5.13 -1.61 -17.86
N HIS A 80 -5.05 -2.94 -17.96
CA HIS A 80 -6.07 -3.72 -18.63
C HIS A 80 -7.34 -3.80 -17.77
N GLY A 81 -8.49 -3.49 -18.38
CA GLY A 81 -9.76 -3.41 -17.66
C GLY A 81 -10.10 -2.03 -17.09
N GLY A 82 -9.30 -1.00 -17.38
CA GLY A 82 -9.62 0.40 -17.08
C GLY A 82 -9.42 0.81 -15.62
N LEU A 83 -8.63 0.04 -14.87
CA LEU A 83 -8.17 0.40 -13.53
C LEU A 83 -6.78 1.00 -13.61
N ASP A 84 -6.48 1.94 -12.72
CA ASP A 84 -5.11 2.44 -12.56
C ASP A 84 -4.24 1.34 -11.96
N GLU A 85 -2.97 1.28 -12.37
CA GLU A 85 -2.07 0.24 -11.87
C GLU A 85 -1.80 0.42 -10.37
N HIS A 86 -2.02 -0.64 -9.60
CA HIS A 86 -1.83 -0.63 -8.15
C HIS A 86 -1.66 -2.04 -7.59
N LEU A 87 -1.09 -2.12 -6.40
CA LEU A 87 -1.09 -3.33 -5.59
C LEU A 87 -2.35 -3.36 -4.72
N GLU A 88 -3.05 -4.49 -4.69
CA GLU A 88 -4.10 -4.80 -3.71
C GLU A 88 -3.64 -5.98 -2.86
N ILE A 89 -3.68 -5.85 -1.52
CA ILE A 89 -3.51 -6.95 -0.57
C ILE A 89 -4.77 -7.04 0.29
N GLN A 90 -5.39 -8.21 0.32
CA GLN A 90 -6.61 -8.44 1.08
C GLN A 90 -6.40 -9.49 2.17
N TYR A 91 -6.86 -9.15 3.37
CA TYR A 91 -6.87 -9.98 4.57
C TYR A 91 -8.32 -10.23 4.95
N ARG A 92 -8.71 -11.50 5.07
CA ARG A 92 -10.08 -11.87 5.41
C ARG A 92 -10.12 -12.98 6.45
N ASN A 93 -11.14 -12.95 7.28
CA ASN A 93 -11.51 -14.07 8.12
C ASN A 93 -12.78 -14.74 7.58
N GLU A 94 -12.68 -16.04 7.33
CA GLU A 94 -13.78 -16.87 6.83
C GLU A 94 -14.94 -16.96 7.83
N PHE A 95 -14.64 -16.97 9.12
CA PHE A 95 -15.61 -17.14 10.20
C PHE A 95 -16.07 -15.82 10.83
N LYS A 96 -15.36 -14.71 10.55
CA LYS A 96 -15.66 -13.36 11.04
C LYS A 96 -15.64 -12.36 9.89
N PRO A 97 -16.73 -12.22 9.11
CA PRO A 97 -16.78 -11.35 7.92
C PRO A 97 -16.65 -9.85 8.22
N GLU A 98 -16.70 -9.43 9.48
CA GLU A 98 -16.30 -8.09 9.95
C GLU A 98 -14.78 -7.88 9.94
N ASN A 99 -13.99 -8.95 10.00
CA ASN A 99 -12.54 -8.93 9.87
C ASN A 99 -12.19 -9.03 8.39
N ASP A 100 -12.46 -7.94 7.68
CA ASP A 100 -12.05 -7.68 6.32
C ASP A 100 -11.19 -6.42 6.31
N TYR A 101 -9.96 -6.57 5.86
CA TYR A 101 -8.97 -5.51 5.81
C TYR A 101 -8.23 -5.56 4.48
N ARG A 102 -8.08 -4.40 3.85
CA ARG A 102 -7.46 -4.29 2.54
C ARG A 102 -6.49 -3.13 2.51
N ILE A 103 -5.35 -3.36 1.87
CA ILE A 103 -4.33 -2.37 1.58
C ILE A 103 -4.28 -2.22 0.06
N GLU A 104 -4.54 -1.02 -0.43
CA GLU A 104 -4.27 -0.67 -1.82
C GLU A 104 -3.12 0.35 -1.86
N VAL A 105 -2.16 0.14 -2.76
CA VAL A 105 -0.97 0.98 -2.90
C VAL A 105 -0.85 1.43 -4.35
N TYR A 106 -1.00 2.73 -4.57
CA TYR A 106 -0.93 3.38 -5.87
C TYR A 106 0.38 4.16 -5.98
N PRO A 107 1.12 4.06 -7.10
CA PRO A 107 2.13 5.06 -7.43
C PRO A 107 1.51 6.46 -7.39
N LEU A 108 2.23 7.49 -6.90
CA LEU A 108 1.66 8.84 -6.78
C LEU A 108 1.20 9.43 -8.12
N GLU A 109 1.85 9.07 -9.22
CA GLU A 109 1.42 9.41 -10.58
C GLU A 109 0.01 8.88 -10.92
N ASN A 110 -0.40 7.78 -10.28
CA ASN A 110 -1.68 7.09 -10.44
C ASN A 110 -2.61 7.32 -9.23
N ARG A 111 -2.36 8.37 -8.43
CA ARG A 111 -3.11 8.61 -7.19
C ARG A 111 -4.62 8.71 -7.43
N GLN A 112 -5.37 8.11 -6.52
CA GLN A 112 -6.82 8.15 -6.52
C GLN A 112 -7.32 9.48 -5.94
N LYS A 113 -8.19 10.17 -6.68
CA LYS A 113 -8.72 11.49 -6.29
C LYS A 113 -9.86 11.40 -5.27
N LEU A 114 -10.68 10.36 -5.36
CA LEU A 114 -11.77 10.04 -4.41
C LEU A 114 -12.73 11.21 -4.13
N GLU A 115 -13.02 12.03 -5.15
CA GLU A 115 -13.70 13.34 -5.02
C GLU A 115 -15.13 13.25 -4.44
N HIS A 116 -15.77 12.08 -4.54
CA HIS A 116 -17.14 11.87 -4.08
C HIS A 116 -17.24 11.49 -2.59
N LEU A 117 -16.11 11.32 -1.89
CA LEU A 117 -16.10 10.93 -0.48
C LEU A 117 -15.83 12.13 0.43
N SER A 118 -16.64 12.26 1.48
CA SER A 118 -16.48 13.31 2.49
C SER A 118 -15.45 12.91 3.54
N PHE A 119 -14.19 13.22 3.28
CA PHE A 119 -13.07 12.90 4.18
C PHE A 119 -12.93 13.88 5.35
N GLN A 120 -12.52 13.35 6.50
CA GLN A 120 -12.01 14.12 7.63
C GLN A 120 -10.47 14.06 7.60
N ALA A 121 -9.84 15.19 7.26
CA ALA A 121 -8.39 15.32 7.26
C ALA A 121 -7.88 15.54 8.69
N PHE A 122 -6.73 14.95 9.02
CA PHE A 122 -6.05 15.14 10.30
C PHE A 122 -4.54 14.93 10.16
N GLU A 123 -3.79 15.46 11.11
CA GLU A 123 -2.36 15.23 11.22
C GLU A 123 -2.11 13.80 11.75
N LEU A 124 -1.51 12.94 10.93
CA LEU A 124 -1.16 11.57 11.30
C LEU A 124 0.20 11.53 12.00
N THR A 125 1.15 12.34 11.53
CA THR A 125 2.45 12.67 12.15
C THR A 125 2.82 14.12 11.83
N GLU A 126 3.85 14.69 12.46
CA GLU A 126 4.31 16.08 12.24
C GLU A 126 4.52 16.48 10.75
N GLN A 127 4.72 15.51 9.84
CA GLN A 127 4.93 15.75 8.42
C GLN A 127 4.02 14.92 7.51
N THR A 128 3.01 14.25 8.05
CA THR A 128 2.12 13.41 7.26
C THR A 128 0.69 13.65 7.67
N THR A 129 -0.13 14.10 6.72
CA THR A 129 -1.58 14.21 6.89
C THR A 129 -2.24 12.93 6.39
N ALA A 130 -3.30 12.51 7.07
CA ALA A 130 -4.19 11.45 6.59
C ALA A 130 -5.61 11.98 6.41
N LYS A 131 -6.37 11.30 5.56
CA LYS A 131 -7.79 11.53 5.31
C LYS A 131 -8.55 10.29 5.74
N PHE A 132 -9.56 10.44 6.59
CA PHE A 132 -10.39 9.33 7.02
C PHE A 132 -11.84 9.51 6.58
N TYR A 133 -12.40 8.46 6.00
CA TYR A 133 -13.80 8.35 5.65
C TYR A 133 -14.43 7.17 6.40
N LYS A 134 -15.62 7.39 6.96
CA LYS A 134 -16.46 6.34 7.51
C LYS A 134 -17.79 6.37 6.79
N GLY A 135 -18.07 5.33 6.02
CA GLY A 135 -19.33 5.21 5.30
C GLY A 135 -20.50 4.83 6.21
N PRO A 136 -21.70 4.63 5.62
CA PRO A 136 -22.84 4.07 6.32
C PRO A 136 -22.56 2.67 6.90
N LEU A 137 -23.41 2.21 7.81
CA LEU A 137 -23.33 0.84 8.34
C LEU A 137 -23.41 -0.19 7.20
N ASN A 138 -22.66 -1.27 7.31
CA ASN A 138 -22.48 -2.33 6.31
C ASN A 138 -21.78 -1.90 5.01
N THR A 139 -21.01 -0.81 5.05
CA THR A 139 -20.12 -0.41 3.95
C THR A 139 -18.65 -0.56 4.36
N LEU A 140 -17.89 0.53 4.39
CA LEU A 140 -16.47 0.55 4.65
C LEU A 140 -16.03 1.74 5.51
N GLN A 141 -14.88 1.60 6.12
CA GLN A 141 -14.04 2.68 6.64
C GLN A 141 -12.77 2.72 5.77
N LEU A 142 -12.29 3.92 5.47
CA LEU A 142 -11.14 4.15 4.61
C LEU A 142 -10.22 5.19 5.24
N LEU A 143 -8.94 4.87 5.36
CA LEU A 143 -7.88 5.81 5.70
C LEU A 143 -6.94 5.95 4.50
N VAL A 144 -6.70 7.18 4.07
CA VAL A 144 -5.82 7.53 2.95
C VAL A 144 -4.65 8.35 3.45
N PHE A 145 -3.43 7.99 3.08
CA PHE A 145 -2.23 8.76 3.38
C PHE A 145 -1.19 8.56 2.28
N GLU A 146 -0.26 9.50 2.16
CA GLU A 146 0.83 9.46 1.19
C GLU A 146 2.16 9.37 1.93
N LYS A 147 3.07 8.54 1.43
CA LYS A 147 4.42 8.43 1.96
C LYS A 147 5.40 7.99 0.88
N ALA A 148 6.52 8.70 0.77
CA ALA A 148 7.44 8.59 -0.36
C ALA A 148 6.65 8.77 -1.68
N ASP A 149 6.86 7.91 -2.67
CA ASP A 149 6.21 7.98 -3.98
C ASP A 149 4.93 7.14 -4.07
N TRP A 150 4.25 6.90 -2.93
CA TRP A 150 3.06 6.05 -2.84
C TRP A 150 1.88 6.74 -2.15
N GLN A 151 0.68 6.47 -2.66
CA GLN A 151 -0.58 6.68 -1.97
C GLN A 151 -1.10 5.34 -1.42
N TYR A 152 -1.44 5.31 -0.14
CA TYR A 152 -1.96 4.14 0.56
C TYR A 152 -3.43 4.34 0.91
N LEU A 153 -4.25 3.35 0.58
CA LEU A 153 -5.65 3.25 0.97
C LEU A 153 -5.80 2.04 1.89
N LEU A 154 -6.07 2.28 3.17
CA LEU A 154 -6.35 1.24 4.15
C LEU A 154 -7.86 1.15 4.35
N THR A 155 -8.45 0.05 3.88
CA THR A 155 -9.90 -0.17 3.90
C THR A 155 -10.26 -1.27 4.88
N THR A 156 -11.36 -1.11 5.61
CA THR A 156 -11.96 -2.17 6.42
C THR A 156 -13.48 -2.10 6.37
N ALA A 157 -14.16 -3.19 6.72
CA ALA A 157 -15.62 -3.19 6.81
C ALA A 157 -16.13 -2.15 7.83
N ASN A 158 -17.33 -1.62 7.63
CA ASN A 158 -18.01 -0.80 8.64
C ASN A 158 -19.24 -1.52 9.18
N ARG A 159 -19.06 -2.55 10.00
CA ARG A 159 -20.13 -3.32 10.64
C ARG A 159 -20.24 -2.96 12.12
N ALA A 160 -21.36 -3.31 12.74
CA ALA A 160 -21.56 -3.07 14.17
C ALA A 160 -20.52 -3.80 15.05
N SER A 161 -20.02 -4.94 14.58
CA SER A 161 -18.96 -5.72 15.24
C SER A 161 -17.55 -5.41 14.75
N THR A 162 -17.35 -4.43 13.84
CA THR A 162 -16.00 -4.12 13.36
C THR A 162 -15.14 -3.55 14.49
N GLU A 163 -14.03 -4.23 14.78
CA GLU A 163 -13.03 -3.83 15.76
C GLU A 163 -11.96 -2.89 15.16
N ILE A 164 -11.68 -3.00 13.86
CA ILE A 164 -10.71 -2.17 13.14
C ILE A 164 -11.32 -0.78 12.88
N GLY A 165 -11.04 0.17 13.77
CA GLY A 165 -11.52 1.56 13.65
C GLY A 165 -10.46 2.54 13.15
N ARG A 166 -10.81 3.84 13.14
CA ARG A 166 -9.87 4.94 12.80
C ARG A 166 -8.54 4.84 13.54
N ARG A 167 -8.58 4.58 14.86
CA ARG A 167 -7.37 4.51 15.70
C ARG A 167 -6.43 3.42 15.20
N GLU A 168 -6.95 2.21 14.98
CA GLU A 168 -6.18 1.06 14.51
C GLU A 168 -5.57 1.32 13.12
N LEU A 169 -6.35 1.85 12.16
CA LEU A 169 -5.84 2.21 10.84
C LEU A 169 -4.74 3.29 10.91
N SER A 170 -4.85 4.23 11.86
CA SER A 170 -3.86 5.29 12.06
C SER A 170 -2.56 4.73 12.63
N GLU A 171 -2.62 3.82 13.60
CA GLU A 171 -1.45 3.14 14.16
C GLU A 171 -0.73 2.29 13.10
N ILE A 172 -1.48 1.57 12.26
CA ILE A 172 -0.94 0.84 11.13
C ILE A 172 -0.21 1.77 10.16
N ALA A 173 -0.84 2.88 9.75
CA ALA A 173 -0.21 3.86 8.86
C ALA A 173 1.03 4.50 9.50
N GLN A 174 1.00 4.83 10.79
CA GLN A 174 2.15 5.36 11.53
C GLN A 174 3.30 4.36 11.61
N SER A 175 3.02 3.06 11.73
CA SER A 175 4.04 2.01 11.73
C SER A 175 4.85 1.99 10.43
N LEU A 176 4.18 2.21 9.29
CA LEU A 176 4.84 2.34 7.99
C LEU A 176 5.69 3.61 7.94
N ILE A 177 5.13 4.75 8.32
CA ILE A 177 5.84 6.02 8.31
C ILE A 177 7.11 5.93 9.15
N HIS A 178 7.03 5.31 10.34
CA HIS A 178 8.19 5.06 11.18
C HIS A 178 9.23 4.18 10.48
N ALA A 179 8.80 3.07 9.87
CA ALA A 179 9.70 2.15 9.15
C ALA A 179 10.41 2.82 7.96
N VAL A 180 9.69 3.59 7.16
CA VAL A 180 10.23 4.36 6.03
C VAL A 180 11.23 5.41 6.53
N ASN A 181 10.84 6.19 7.55
CA ASN A 181 11.70 7.23 8.14
C ASN A 181 12.98 6.66 8.76
N ARG A 182 12.96 5.41 9.26
CA ARG A 182 14.18 4.76 9.79
C ARG A 182 15.18 4.42 8.69
N LYS A 183 14.72 4.13 7.48
CA LYS A 183 15.60 3.86 6.32
C LYS A 183 16.13 5.16 5.71
N GLU A 184 15.40 6.27 5.88
CA GLU A 184 15.80 7.57 5.38
C GLU A 184 16.94 8.16 6.24
N PRO A 185 18.06 8.62 5.65
CA PRO A 185 19.09 9.29 6.41
C PRO A 185 18.51 10.52 7.12
N ALA A 186 18.86 10.73 8.38
CA ALA A 186 18.29 11.82 9.18
C ALA A 186 18.54 13.23 8.61
N TYR A 187 19.46 13.38 7.65
CA TYR A 187 19.70 14.62 6.93
C TYR A 187 18.73 14.89 5.77
N ALA A 188 18.04 13.87 5.25
CA ALA A 188 17.27 13.97 4.01
C ALA A 188 16.12 14.98 4.11
N LYS A 189 15.42 15.01 5.26
CA LYS A 189 14.44 16.06 5.59
C LYS A 189 14.99 17.48 5.36
N TRP A 190 16.21 17.72 5.82
CA TRP A 190 16.87 19.02 5.71
C TRP A 190 17.40 19.26 4.30
N GLY A 191 17.76 18.21 3.58
CA GLY A 191 18.11 18.26 2.16
C GLY A 191 16.95 18.73 1.28
N THR A 192 15.75 18.15 1.46
CA THR A 192 14.54 18.57 0.73
C THR A 192 14.19 20.03 1.01
N LEU A 193 14.28 20.45 2.28
CA LEU A 193 14.08 21.86 2.66
C LEU A 193 15.13 22.77 2.00
N ALA A 194 16.42 22.40 2.06
CA ALA A 194 17.50 23.16 1.47
C ALA A 194 17.30 23.35 -0.03
N VAL A 195 16.94 22.29 -0.76
CA VAL A 195 16.65 22.37 -2.21
C VAL A 195 15.46 23.28 -2.48
N THR A 196 14.33 23.07 -1.79
CA THR A 196 13.08 23.81 -2.02
C THR A 196 13.24 25.31 -1.77
N GLU A 197 13.84 25.68 -0.62
CA GLU A 197 14.06 27.08 -0.29
C GLU A 197 15.13 27.74 -1.16
N THR A 198 16.14 27.00 -1.61
CA THR A 198 17.16 27.51 -2.54
C THR A 198 16.55 27.82 -3.90
N LYS A 199 15.75 26.89 -4.45
CA LYS A 199 15.00 27.14 -5.70
C LYS A 199 14.16 28.41 -5.60
N ARG A 200 13.45 28.59 -4.47
CA ARG A 200 12.63 29.78 -4.20
C ARG A 200 13.46 31.05 -4.08
N LYS A 201 14.59 31.01 -3.36
CA LYS A 201 15.46 32.17 -3.10
C LYS A 201 16.12 32.69 -4.38
N TYR A 202 16.63 31.78 -5.21
CA TYR A 202 17.40 32.12 -6.40
C TYR A 202 16.56 32.14 -7.69
N ASN A 203 15.36 31.57 -7.67
CA ASN A 203 14.51 31.38 -8.85
C ASN A 203 15.25 30.63 -9.98
N MET A 204 15.96 29.57 -9.59
CA MET A 204 16.78 28.68 -10.44
C MET A 204 16.50 27.22 -10.05
N ASP A 205 16.76 26.30 -10.97
CA ASP A 205 16.70 24.87 -10.66
C ASP A 205 17.95 24.40 -9.93
N VAL A 206 17.82 23.32 -9.15
CA VAL A 206 18.94 22.62 -8.52
C VAL A 206 19.14 21.34 -9.33
N VAL A 207 20.31 21.21 -9.95
CA VAL A 207 20.63 20.10 -10.87
C VAL A 207 21.52 19.04 -10.22
N ASP A 208 22.21 19.39 -9.14
CA ASP A 208 23.00 18.45 -8.34
C ASP A 208 22.97 18.87 -6.86
N TYR A 209 23.11 17.89 -5.97
CA TYR A 209 23.18 18.12 -4.54
C TYR A 209 24.13 17.13 -3.85
N LEU A 210 24.89 17.64 -2.90
CA LEU A 210 25.77 16.84 -2.06
C LEU A 210 25.53 17.20 -0.59
N TYR A 211 25.25 16.18 0.22
CA TYR A 211 25.23 16.31 1.67
C TYR A 211 26.67 16.36 2.21
N MET A 212 27.02 17.43 2.92
CA MET A 212 28.37 17.66 3.44
C MET A 212 28.56 17.19 4.87
N GLY A 213 27.49 16.85 5.59
CA GLY A 213 27.56 16.36 6.95
C GLY A 213 26.81 17.20 7.97
N ARG A 214 26.69 16.61 9.17
CA ARG A 214 26.06 17.18 10.35
C ARG A 214 27.12 17.71 11.29
N THR A 215 26.86 18.88 11.87
CA THR A 215 27.57 19.38 13.06
C THR A 215 26.60 19.48 14.22
N LYS A 216 26.80 18.68 15.26
CA LYS A 216 26.02 18.78 16.51
C LYS A 216 26.66 19.83 17.40
N ILE A 217 25.98 20.95 17.62
CA ILE A 217 26.49 22.06 18.43
C ILE A 217 26.07 21.89 19.90
N SER A 218 24.82 21.51 20.16
CA SER A 218 24.30 21.26 21.52
C SER A 218 23.12 20.28 21.53
N SER A 219 22.46 20.10 22.68
CA SER A 219 21.22 19.34 22.81
C SER A 219 20.02 20.02 22.13
N VAL A 220 20.12 21.32 21.84
CA VAL A 220 19.04 22.15 21.27
C VAL A 220 19.41 22.75 19.91
N LEU A 221 20.61 22.45 19.39
CA LEU A 221 21.11 22.98 18.13
C LEU A 221 21.97 21.96 17.38
N ALA A 222 21.57 21.65 16.16
CA ALA A 222 22.37 20.94 15.18
C ALA A 222 22.31 21.69 13.83
N GLU A 223 23.37 21.54 13.04
CA GLU A 223 23.45 22.09 11.70
C GLU A 223 23.69 20.98 10.68
N GLU A 224 22.94 21.01 9.58
CA GLU A 224 23.22 20.21 8.39
C GLU A 224 23.75 21.12 7.28
N LYS A 225 24.83 20.70 6.61
CA LYS A 225 25.41 21.46 5.50
C LYS A 225 25.24 20.71 4.17
N PHE A 226 24.87 21.45 3.15
CA PHE A 226 24.65 20.96 1.78
C PHE A 226 25.43 21.81 0.79
N LYS A 227 25.88 21.19 -0.29
CA LYS A 227 26.38 21.84 -1.50
C LYS A 227 25.34 21.61 -2.60
N LEU A 228 24.74 22.68 -3.10
CA LEU A 228 23.76 22.64 -4.18
C LEU A 228 24.38 23.27 -5.43
N TRP A 229 24.04 22.73 -6.58
CA TRP A 229 24.46 23.26 -7.87
C TRP A 229 23.23 23.80 -8.60
N LEU A 230 23.18 25.11 -8.81
CA LEU A 230 22.02 25.80 -9.36
C LEU A 230 22.23 26.07 -10.83
N LYS A 231 21.18 25.92 -11.64
CA LYS A 231 21.22 26.20 -13.06
C LYS A 231 19.96 26.94 -13.52
N LYS A 232 20.15 27.94 -14.37
CA LYS A 232 19.09 28.60 -15.15
C LYS A 232 19.66 29.10 -16.45
N GLU A 233 19.20 28.51 -17.55
CA GLU A 233 19.73 28.79 -18.89
C GLU A 233 21.26 28.59 -18.90
N ASP A 234 22.03 29.66 -19.14
CA ASP A 234 23.49 29.66 -19.19
C ASP A 234 24.17 30.05 -17.86
N LEU A 235 23.39 30.43 -16.84
CA LEU A 235 23.92 30.76 -15.52
C LEU A 235 23.93 29.53 -14.61
N GLU A 236 25.10 29.19 -14.08
CA GLU A 236 25.30 28.05 -13.21
C GLU A 236 26.33 28.39 -12.11
N PHE A 237 26.00 28.09 -10.86
CA PHE A 237 26.90 28.29 -9.72
C PHE A 237 26.53 27.40 -8.54
N GLY A 238 27.51 27.18 -7.66
CA GLY A 238 27.33 26.42 -6.43
C GLY A 238 26.86 27.31 -5.29
N VAL A 239 26.02 26.77 -4.41
CA VAL A 239 25.63 27.40 -3.15
C VAL A 239 25.78 26.40 -2.01
N TYR A 240 26.49 26.79 -0.95
CA TYR A 240 26.43 26.10 0.32
C TYR A 240 25.19 26.53 1.09
N VAL A 241 24.42 25.55 1.55
CA VAL A 241 23.24 25.79 2.38
C VAL A 241 23.46 25.14 3.73
N THR A 242 23.36 25.93 4.80
CA THR A 242 23.42 25.43 6.18
C THR A 242 22.07 25.59 6.83
N VAL A 243 21.50 24.48 7.29
CA VAL A 243 20.20 24.42 7.98
C VAL A 243 20.45 24.19 9.47
N ALA A 244 20.10 25.16 10.31
CA ALA A 244 20.19 25.07 11.75
C ALA A 244 18.83 24.75 12.36
N TYR A 245 18.78 23.74 13.22
CA TYR A 245 17.53 23.21 13.78
C TYR A 245 17.70 22.65 15.19
N HIS A 246 16.58 22.47 15.89
CA HIS A 246 16.54 21.81 17.20
C HIS A 246 16.46 20.28 17.02
N PRO A 247 17.43 19.47 17.50
CA PRO A 247 17.51 18.05 17.17
C PRO A 247 16.45 17.16 17.83
N VAL A 248 15.78 17.65 18.89
CA VAL A 248 14.65 16.94 19.53
C VAL A 248 13.30 17.30 18.90
N THR A 249 12.98 18.59 18.75
CA THR A 249 11.66 19.06 18.26
C THR A 249 11.60 19.23 16.75
N ASN A 250 12.72 19.06 16.04
CA ASN A 250 12.86 19.36 14.61
C ASN A 250 12.43 20.78 14.21
N GLN A 251 12.44 21.73 15.14
CA GLN A 251 12.13 23.13 14.84
C GLN A 251 13.29 23.76 14.07
N ILE A 252 13.00 24.38 12.92
CA ILE A 252 13.97 25.19 12.18
C ILE A 252 14.29 26.46 12.96
N LEU A 253 15.57 26.76 13.10
CA LEU A 253 16.07 27.96 13.77
C LEU A 253 16.59 28.98 12.75
N SER A 254 17.35 28.54 11.74
CA SER A 254 17.79 29.42 10.66
C SER A 254 18.26 28.64 9.43
N MET A 255 18.35 29.33 8.29
CA MET A 255 18.99 28.83 7.08
C MET A 255 19.97 29.89 6.55
N ARG A 256 21.20 29.47 6.23
CA ARG A 256 22.26 30.33 5.69
C ARG A 256 22.68 29.84 4.31
N TYR A 257 23.02 30.79 3.44
CA TYR A 257 23.40 30.56 2.04
C TYR A 257 24.74 31.24 1.78
N GLU A 258 25.67 30.54 1.14
CA GLU A 258 27.00 31.05 0.78
C GLU A 258 27.29 30.61 -0.66
N GLU A 259 27.36 31.56 -1.58
CA GLU A 259 27.73 31.30 -2.99
C GLU A 259 29.20 30.91 -3.11
N MET A 260 29.51 30.01 -4.04
CA MET A 260 30.85 29.48 -4.30
C MET A 260 31.63 30.32 -5.29
#